data_AF-I2Q887-F1
#
_entry.id   AF-I2Q887-F1
#
_cell.length_a   1.000
_cell.length_b   1.000
_cell.length_c   1.000
_cell.angle_alpha   90.00
_cell.angle_beta   90.00
_cell.angle_gamma   90.00
#
_symmetry.space_group_name_H-M   'P 1'
#
loop_
_entity.id
_entity.type
_entity.pdbx_description
1 polymer ?
#
loop_
_entity_poly.entity_id
_entity_poly.type
_entity_poly.pdbx_seq_one_letter_code
_entity_poly.pdbx_strand_id
1 'polypeptide(L)'
;MSFVQIQCTRCKTVFRDRAGRLQDGYSRQCPSCEVVLFFAEDSPNPQVKQAMKRARQARKEQRETEMARMSAPQPRANSSRAHTGRIQLSSEDDGD
;
A
#
# COMPACT_ATOMS: atom_id res chain seq x y z
N MET A 1 0.65 1.68 -1.38
CA MET A 1 1.58 0.90 -0.53
C MET A 1 1.35 -0.58 -0.80
N SER A 2 2.39 -1.34 -1.18
CA SER A 2 2.25 -2.77 -1.50
C SER A 2 2.49 -3.68 -0.29
N PHE A 3 1.85 -4.84 -0.29
CA PHE A 3 1.93 -5.85 0.75
C PHE A 3 2.25 -7.22 0.15
N VAL A 4 2.95 -8.06 0.91
CA VAL A 4 3.30 -9.43 0.54
C VAL A 4 2.79 -10.44 1.55
N GLN A 5 2.43 -11.62 1.07
CA GLN A 5 2.10 -12.77 1.91
C GLN A 5 3.38 -13.49 2.35
N ILE A 6 3.47 -13.74 3.64
CA ILE A 6 4.58 -14.43 4.32
C ILE A 6 4.00 -15.66 5.01
N GLN A 7 4.62 -16.81 4.80
CA GLN A 7 4.29 -18.03 5.54
C GLN A 7 5.29 -18.22 6.67
N CYS A 8 4.80 -18.42 7.91
CA CYS A 8 5.66 -18.71 9.05
C CYS A 8 6.38 -20.06 8.87
N THR A 9 7.68 -20.09 9.12
CA THR A 9 8.48 -21.32 9.02
C THR A 9 8.15 -22.32 10.13
N ARG A 10 7.67 -21.84 11.28
CA ARG A 10 7.28 -22.65 12.45
C ARG A 10 5.83 -23.13 12.37
N CYS A 11 4.85 -22.24 12.55
CA CYS A 11 3.43 -22.61 12.65
C CYS A 11 2.68 -22.67 11.31
N LYS A 12 3.35 -22.37 10.19
CA LYS A 12 2.79 -22.37 8.83
C LYS A 12 1.65 -21.38 8.55
N THR A 13 1.22 -20.60 9.55
CA THR A 13 0.26 -19.49 9.38
C THR A 13 0.76 -18.49 8.36
N VAL A 14 -0.12 -18.04 7.47
CA VAL A 14 0.15 -17.01 6.48
C VAL A 14 -0.29 -15.65 7.01
N PHE A 15 0.57 -14.64 6.91
CA PHE A 15 0.27 -13.26 7.30
C PHE A 15 0.80 -12.26 6.27
N ARG A 16 0.42 -10.99 6.38
CA ARG A 16 0.85 -9.94 5.45
C ARG A 16 1.84 -8.97 6.10
N ASP A 17 2.81 -8.53 5.31
CA ASP A 17 3.70 -7.42 5.67
C ASP A 17 3.87 -6.45 4.50
N ARG A 18 4.34 -5.24 4.81
CA ARG A 18 4.66 -4.18 3.88
C ARG A 18 5.88 -4.58 3.06
N ALA A 19 5.77 -4.61 1.74
CA ALA A 19 6.87 -5.00 0.86
C ALA A 19 8.09 -4.07 1.00
N GLY A 20 7.87 -2.80 1.38
CA GLY A 20 8.94 -1.83 1.62
C GLY A 20 9.83 -2.16 2.83
N ARG A 21 9.30 -2.87 3.84
CA ARG A 21 10.07 -3.28 5.03
C ARG A 21 10.81 -4.60 4.82
N LEU A 22 10.27 -5.48 3.97
CA LEU A 22 10.81 -6.81 3.74
C LEU A 22 12.07 -6.76 2.85
N GLN A 23 13.19 -6.44 3.50
CA GLN A 23 14.53 -6.34 2.91
C GLN A 23 15.51 -7.25 3.64
N ASP A 24 16.74 -7.32 3.15
CA ASP A 24 17.79 -8.11 3.78
C ASP A 24 18.07 -7.60 5.20
N GLY A 25 18.23 -8.52 6.16
CA GLY A 25 18.38 -8.20 7.57
C GLY A 25 17.09 -7.81 8.29
N TYR A 26 15.94 -7.78 7.62
CA TYR A 26 14.66 -7.52 8.29
C TYR A 26 14.27 -8.68 9.20
N SER A 27 13.74 -8.38 10.38
CA SER A 27 13.19 -9.37 11.29
C SER A 27 11.80 -8.99 11.76
N ARG A 28 10.95 -10.00 11.97
CA ARG A 28 9.60 -9.80 12.49
C ARG A 28 9.10 -11.02 13.27
N GLN A 29 8.38 -10.77 14.35
CA GLN A 29 7.66 -11.80 15.10
C GLN A 29 6.43 -12.27 14.32
N CYS A 30 6.26 -13.59 14.24
CA CYS A 30 5.05 -14.19 13.69
C CYS A 30 3.85 -13.82 14.58
N PRO A 31 2.75 -13.27 14.04
CA PRO A 31 1.59 -12.85 14.84
C PRO A 31 0.79 -14.01 15.47
N SER A 32 1.13 -15.26 15.13
CA SER A 32 0.38 -16.45 15.57
C SER A 32 1.14 -17.33 16.56
N CYS A 33 2.48 -17.40 16.47
CA CYS A 33 3.29 -18.24 17.36
C CYS A 33 4.51 -17.52 17.92
N GLU A 34 4.59 -16.20 17.70
CA GLU A 34 5.56 -15.27 18.28
C GLU A 34 7.03 -15.58 17.99
N VAL A 35 7.32 -16.58 17.15
CA VAL A 35 8.68 -16.86 16.70
C VAL A 35 9.20 -15.69 15.88
N VAL A 36 10.45 -15.28 16.13
CA VAL A 36 11.14 -14.29 15.32
C VAL A 36 11.56 -14.93 14.00
N LEU A 37 11.12 -14.35 12.90
CA LEU A 37 11.55 -14.71 11.55
C LEU A 37 12.60 -13.71 11.09
N PHE A 38 13.72 -14.24 10.60
CA PHE A 38 14.79 -13.46 9.98
C PHE A 38 14.69 -13.59 8.45
N PHE A 39 14.63 -12.45 7.77
CA PHE A 39 14.53 -12.36 6.33
C PHE A 39 15.89 -11.97 5.76
N ALA A 40 16.55 -12.93 5.14
CA ALA A 40 17.84 -12.76 4.49
C ALA A 40 17.80 -13.34 3.07
N GLU A 41 18.57 -12.77 2.14
CA GLU A 41 18.64 -13.26 0.75
C GLU A 41 19.19 -14.69 0.66
N ASP A 42 20.16 -15.01 1.51
CA ASP A 42 20.88 -16.28 1.59
C ASP A 42 20.18 -17.31 2.50
N SER A 43 18.97 -17.00 2.99
CA SER A 43 18.25 -17.89 3.90
C SER A 43 18.06 -19.29 3.29
N PRO A 44 18.35 -20.38 4.03
CA PRO A 44 18.11 -21.73 3.55
C PRO A 44 16.61 -22.02 3.39
N ASN A 45 15.74 -21.26 4.06
CA ASN A 45 14.30 -21.46 4.06
C ASN A 45 13.65 -21.01 2.74
N PRO A 46 12.99 -21.90 1.97
CA PRO A 46 12.37 -21.52 0.69
C PRO A 46 11.22 -20.52 0.87
N GLN A 47 10.50 -20.59 1.99
CA GLN A 47 9.41 -19.67 2.32
C GLN A 47 9.91 -18.23 2.51
N VAL A 48 11.08 -18.07 3.15
CA VAL A 48 11.73 -16.76 3.35
C VAL A 48 12.19 -16.21 2.01
N LYS A 49 12.90 -17.01 1.20
CA LYS A 49 13.35 -16.61 -0.14
C LYS A 49 12.17 -16.20 -1.03
N GLN A 50 11.07 -16.94 -1.00
CA GLN A 50 9.89 -16.64 -1.80
C GLN A 50 9.22 -15.33 -1.35
N ALA A 51 9.12 -15.09 -0.03
CA ALA A 51 8.59 -13.84 0.49
C ALA A 51 9.45 -12.64 0.07
N MET A 52 10.79 -12.77 0.15
CA MET A 52 11.74 -11.75 -0.29
C MET A 52 11.64 -11.46 -1.79
N LYS A 53 11.52 -12.50 -2.62
CA LYS A 53 11.31 -12.36 -4.07
C LYS A 53 10.02 -11.59 -4.38
N ARG A 54 8.91 -11.96 -3.72
CA ARG A 54 7.62 -11.26 -3.87
C ARG A 54 7.72 -9.79 -3.45
N ALA A 55 8.47 -9.48 -2.39
CA ALA A 55 8.66 -8.09 -1.96
C ALA A 55 9.47 -7.26 -2.95
N ARG A 56 10.48 -7.86 -3.61
CA ARG A 56 11.19 -7.17 -4.71
C ARG A 56 10.27 -6.90 -5.89
N GLN A 57 9.49 -7.89 -6.30
CA GLN A 57 8.52 -7.74 -7.39
C GLN A 57 7.51 -6.63 -7.09
N ALA A 58 6.91 -6.65 -5.90
CA ALA A 58 5.96 -5.63 -5.47
C ALA A 58 6.58 -4.21 -5.46
N ARG A 59 7.84 -4.07 -5.02
CA ARG A 59 8.56 -2.78 -5.08
C ARG A 59 8.85 -2.32 -6.52
N LYS A 60 9.24 -3.24 -7.39
CA LYS A 60 9.49 -2.96 -8.82
C LYS A 60 8.22 -2.51 -9.52
N GLU A 61 7.13 -3.25 -9.34
CA GLU A 61 5.82 -2.91 -9.89
C GLU A 61 5.33 -1.56 -9.38
N GLN A 62 5.48 -1.26 -8.08
CA GLN A 62 5.14 0.06 -7.56
C GLN A 62 5.92 1.18 -8.25
N ARG A 63 7.23 1.02 -8.45
CA ARG A 63 8.06 2.00 -9.15
C ARG A 63 7.60 2.17 -10.60
N GLU A 64 7.30 1.07 -11.30
CA GLU A 64 6.81 1.10 -12.68
C GLU A 64 5.44 1.80 -12.78
N THR A 65 4.51 1.50 -11.87
CA THR A 65 3.20 2.17 -11.83
C THR A 65 3.32 3.66 -11.53
N GLU A 66 4.28 4.06 -10.69
CA GLU A 66 4.53 5.47 -10.39
C GLU A 66 5.15 6.19 -11.58
N MET A 67 6.15 5.60 -12.23
CA MET A 67 6.74 6.13 -13.46
C MET A 67 5.72 6.23 -14.59
N ALA A 68 4.84 5.24 -14.75
CA ALA A 68 3.76 5.28 -15.73
C ALA A 68 2.78 6.43 -15.45
N ARG A 69 2.45 6.70 -14.18
CA ARG A 69 1.61 7.83 -13.79
C ARG A 69 2.27 9.18 -14.05
N MET A 70 3.59 9.28 -13.86
CA MET A 70 4.36 10.50 -14.10
C MET A 70 4.52 10.80 -15.59
N SER A 71 4.70 9.78 -16.42
CA SER A 71 4.89 9.92 -17.87
C SER A 71 3.59 9.96 -18.67
N ALA A 72 2.45 9.62 -18.06
CA ALA A 72 1.15 9.71 -18.73
C ALA A 72 0.74 11.18 -18.90
N PRO A 73 0.34 11.62 -20.11
CA PRO A 73 -0.25 12.94 -20.28
C PRO A 73 -1.50 13.02 -19.39
N GLN A 74 -1.53 14.00 -18.49
CA GLN A 74 -2.72 14.24 -17.67
C GLN A 74 -3.90 14.48 -18.62
N PRO A 75 -5.01 13.72 -18.53
CA PRO A 75 -6.24 14.17 -19.15
C PRO A 75 -6.53 15.52 -18.52
N ARG A 76 -6.61 16.56 -19.35
CA ARG A 76 -7.01 17.91 -18.94
C ARG A 76 -8.46 17.80 -18.48
N ALA A 77 -8.66 17.38 -17.24
CA ALA A 77 -9.97 17.33 -16.62
C ALA A 77 -10.41 18.77 -16.47
N ASN A 78 -11.27 19.18 -17.41
CA ASN A 78 -11.96 20.45 -17.44
C ASN A 78 -12.41 20.79 -16.02
N SER A 79 -11.86 21.86 -15.46
CA SER A 79 -12.15 22.31 -14.11
C SER A 79 -13.55 22.93 -14.10
N SER A 80 -14.58 22.08 -14.09
CA SER A 80 -15.95 22.49 -13.78
C SER A 80 -16.04 22.71 -12.27
N ARG A 81 -15.45 23.80 -11.78
CA ARG A 81 -15.81 24.40 -10.50
C ARG A 81 -17.24 24.93 -10.63
N ALA A 82 -18.23 24.05 -10.56
CA ALA A 82 -19.60 24.44 -10.27
C ALA A 82 -19.69 24.69 -8.76
N HIS A 83 -19.36 25.92 -8.37
CA HIS A 83 -19.86 26.54 -7.15
C HIS A 83 -21.39 26.57 -7.29
N THR A 84 -22.10 25.66 -6.62
CA THR A 84 -23.52 25.86 -6.29
C THR A 84 -23.57 26.36 -4.86
N GLY A 85 -23.39 27.67 -4.75
CA GLY A 85 -23.57 28.41 -3.51
C GLY A 85 -25.04 28.43 -3.10
N ARG A 86 -25.25 28.11 -1.82
CA ARG A 86 -25.99 28.95 -0.86
C ARG A 86 -27.45 29.27 -1.25
N ILE A 87 -28.37 28.41 -0.82
CA ILE A 87 -29.77 28.78 -0.61
C ILE A 87 -29.79 29.80 0.55
N GLN A 88 -30.09 31.05 0.22
CA GLN A 88 -30.25 32.14 1.18
C GLN A 88 -31.76 32.33 1.42
N LEU A 89 -32.23 31.78 2.54
CA LEU A 89 -33.58 31.94 3.06
C LEU A 89 -33.58 33.18 3.97
N SER A 90 -34.20 34.28 3.56
CA SER A 90 -34.68 35.37 4.44
C SER A 90 -35.31 36.49 3.60
N SER A 91 -36.62 36.67 3.74
CA SER A 91 -37.29 37.96 3.53
C SER A 91 -38.59 37.92 4.33
N GLU A 92 -38.50 38.42 5.55
CA GLU A 92 -39.62 38.89 6.35
C GLU A 92 -39.94 40.32 5.91
N ASP A 93 -41.25 40.60 5.77
CA ASP A 93 -42.01 41.84 6.05
C ASP A 93 -41.53 43.23 5.56
N ASP A 94 -42.40 43.94 4.82
CA ASP A 94 -43.09 45.19 5.27
C ASP A 94 -43.73 45.93 4.06
N GLY A 95 -45.00 46.32 4.16
CA GLY A 95 -45.66 47.13 3.14
C GLY A 95 -47.14 47.43 3.41
N ASP A 96 -47.41 48.40 4.30
CA ASP A 96 -48.57 49.30 4.26
C ASP A 96 -48.08 50.76 4.32
#